data_AF-A0A645IPD7-F1
#
_entry.id   AF-A0A645IPD7-F1
#
_cell.length_a   1.000
_cell.length_b   1.000
_cell.length_c   1.000
_cell.angle_alpha   90.00
_cell.angle_beta   90.00
_cell.angle_gamma   90.00
#
_symmetry.space_group_name_H-M   'P 1'
#
loop_
_entity.id
_entity.type
_entity.pdbx_description
1 polymer ?
#
loop_
_entity_poly.entity_id
_entity_poly.type
_entity_poly.pdbx_seq_one_letter_code
_entity_poly.pdbx_strand_id
1 'polypeptide(L)'
;MVLYLAASFITYHHALWYYNPDFLVKTETMVEITNSFIMLPVTAFIYLSNFPDSLRLYQYRYILLWAGLYASLEFFDHYIVGGISYENGWSWLNSGIFDVVIFSTIRLHYLRPVWAWIVSFVVLTIILFSFDFLLGEFK
;
A
#
# COMPACT_ATOMS: atom_id res chain seq x y z
N MET A 1 -3.25 6.09 6.20
CA MET A 1 -4.06 5.42 7.25
C MET A 1 -5.56 5.63 6.99
N VAL A 2 -6.12 6.82 7.23
CA VAL A 2 -7.57 7.06 7.02
C VAL A 2 -7.99 6.88 5.56
N LEU A 3 -7.18 7.36 4.62
CA LEU A 3 -7.45 7.16 3.19
C LEU A 3 -7.43 5.69 2.76
N TYR A 4 -6.57 4.87 3.39
CA TYR A 4 -6.44 3.46 3.07
C TYR A 4 -7.71 2.71 3.51
N LEU A 5 -8.15 2.94 4.74
CA LEU A 5 -9.40 2.36 5.25
C LEU A 5 -10.64 2.85 4.49
N ALA A 6 -10.70 4.14 4.18
CA ALA A 6 -11.80 4.69 3.38
C ALA A 6 -11.82 4.08 1.98
N ALA A 7 -10.66 3.93 1.33
CA ALA A 7 -10.56 3.26 0.04
C ALA A 7 -11.00 1.81 0.15
N SER A 8 -10.48 1.02 1.11
CA SER A 8 -10.87 -0.39 1.31
C SER A 8 -12.38 -0.54 1.49
N PHE A 9 -13.01 0.35 2.28
CA PHE A 9 -14.45 0.32 2.52
C PHE A 9 -15.27 0.66 1.27
N ILE A 10 -14.85 1.67 0.49
CA ILE A 10 -15.53 2.05 -0.76
C ILE A 10 -15.41 0.92 -1.77
N THR A 11 -14.21 0.35 -1.90
CA THR A 11 -13.91 -0.71 -2.86
C THR A 11 -14.29 -2.11 -2.36
N TYR A 12 -15.04 -2.23 -1.27
CA TYR A 12 -15.27 -3.52 -0.60
C TYR A 12 -15.88 -4.59 -1.54
N HIS A 13 -16.78 -4.18 -2.43
CA HIS A 13 -17.41 -5.09 -3.39
C HIS A 13 -16.55 -5.40 -4.64
N HIS A 14 -15.46 -4.66 -4.85
CA HIS A 14 -14.56 -4.79 -5.99
C HIS A 14 -13.09 -4.76 -5.57
N ALA A 15 -12.73 -5.30 -4.41
CA ALA A 15 -11.40 -5.15 -3.84
C ALA A 15 -10.28 -5.59 -4.81
N LEU A 16 -9.21 -4.82 -4.92
CA LEU A 16 -8.03 -5.19 -5.72
C LEU A 16 -7.21 -6.26 -5.00
N TRP A 17 -7.12 -6.12 -3.68
CA TRP A 17 -6.57 -7.14 -2.79
C TRP A 17 -7.39 -7.13 -1.51
N TYR A 18 -7.41 -8.26 -0.82
CA TYR A 18 -8.02 -8.37 0.50
C TYR A 18 -7.19 -9.30 1.38
N TYR A 19 -7.25 -9.06 2.69
CA TYR A 19 -6.57 -9.90 3.67
C TYR A 19 -7.45 -11.07 4.06
N ASN A 20 -6.92 -12.28 3.97
CA ASN A 20 -7.58 -13.47 4.49
C ASN A 20 -7.31 -13.59 6.00
N PRO A 21 -8.22 -14.21 6.76
CA PRO A 21 -7.96 -14.51 8.15
C PRO A 21 -6.93 -15.64 8.28
N ASP A 22 -5.82 -15.34 8.95
CA ASP A 22 -4.73 -16.28 9.22
C ASP A 22 -4.85 -16.96 10.58
N PHE A 23 -3.95 -17.90 10.85
CA PHE A 23 -3.82 -18.58 12.14
C PHE A 23 -3.73 -17.62 13.34
N LEU A 24 -3.11 -16.45 13.16
CA LEU A 24 -2.93 -15.44 14.21
C LEU A 24 -4.14 -14.50 14.37
N VAL A 25 -4.89 -14.22 13.30
CA VAL A 25 -5.95 -13.23 13.31
C VAL A 25 -7.19 -13.79 12.60
N LYS A 26 -8.22 -14.07 13.39
CA LYS A 26 -9.40 -14.84 12.95
C LYS A 26 -10.40 -14.05 12.10
N THR A 27 -10.22 -12.75 11.94
CA THR A 27 -11.13 -11.89 11.18
C THR A 27 -10.36 -10.91 10.32
N GLU A 28 -10.79 -10.77 9.06
CA GLU A 28 -10.19 -9.89 8.04
C GLU A 28 -10.12 -8.44 8.54
N THR A 29 -11.21 -7.96 9.15
CA THR A 29 -11.29 -6.60 9.72
C THR A 29 -10.22 -6.34 10.79
N MET A 30 -9.87 -7.35 11.59
CA MET A 30 -8.85 -7.20 12.63
C MET A 30 -7.45 -7.11 12.02
N VAL A 31 -7.19 -7.83 10.92
CA VAL A 31 -5.95 -7.70 10.13
C VAL A 31 -5.86 -6.30 9.55
N GLU A 32 -6.94 -5.82 8.92
CA GLU A 32 -6.98 -4.47 8.32
C GLU A 32 -6.74 -3.36 9.34
N ILE A 33 -7.39 -3.42 10.51
CA ILE A 33 -7.22 -2.43 11.58
C ILE A 33 -5.80 -2.47 12.11
N THR A 34 -5.27 -3.66 12.39
CA THR A 34 -3.89 -3.83 12.90
C THR A 34 -2.88 -3.29 11.90
N ASN A 35 -3.04 -3.63 10.62
CA ASN A 35 -2.17 -3.13 9.57
C ASN A 35 -2.27 -1.60 9.47
N SER A 36 -3.50 -1.07 9.42
CA SER A 36 -3.77 0.35 9.19
C SER A 36 -3.31 1.27 10.33
N PHE A 37 -3.48 0.84 11.58
CA PHE A 37 -3.24 1.67 12.76
C PHE A 37 -1.97 1.34 13.55
N ILE A 38 -1.37 0.17 13.33
CA ILE A 38 -0.17 -0.24 14.07
C ILE A 38 1.00 -0.44 13.11
N MET A 39 0.87 -1.32 12.12
CA MET A 39 2.00 -1.68 11.24
C MET A 39 2.40 -0.51 10.33
N LEU A 40 1.47 0.05 9.56
CA LEU A 40 1.76 1.14 8.64
C LEU A 40 2.33 2.39 9.34
N PRO A 41 1.82 2.84 10.49
CA PRO A 41 2.37 3.99 11.19
C PRO A 41 3.76 3.72 11.77
N VAL A 42 3.97 2.55 12.37
CA VAL A 42 5.29 2.15 12.89
C VAL A 42 6.31 2.11 11.76
N THR A 43 5.96 1.51 10.63
CA THR A 43 6.81 1.51 9.43
C THR A 43 7.10 2.92 8.95
N ALA A 44 6.10 3.79 8.86
CA ALA A 44 6.29 5.17 8.45
C ALA A 44 7.25 5.93 9.39
N PHE A 45 7.14 5.71 10.70
CA PHE A 45 8.06 6.29 11.68
C PHE A 45 9.50 5.79 11.50
N ILE A 46 9.70 4.47 11.40
CA ILE A 46 11.04 3.87 11.22
C ILE A 46 11.66 4.35 9.90
N TYR A 47 10.88 4.32 8.82
CA TYR A 47 11.29 4.78 7.50
C TYR A 47 11.71 6.25 7.50
N LEU A 48 10.90 7.15 8.08
CA LEU A 48 11.20 8.58 8.08
C LEU A 48 12.35 8.93 9.02
N SER A 49 12.44 8.29 10.18
CA SER A 49 13.51 8.55 11.17
C SER A 49 14.89 8.12 10.71
N ASN A 50 14.97 7.10 9.85
CA ASN A 50 16.22 6.58 9.31
C ASN A 50 16.43 6.95 7.83
N PHE A 51 15.62 7.88 7.31
CA PHE A 51 15.73 8.28 5.91
C PHE A 51 17.06 9.01 5.68
N PRO A 52 17.87 8.60 4.69
CA PRO A 52 19.21 9.15 4.52
C PRO A 52 19.17 10.60 4.02
N ASP A 53 19.88 11.49 4.71
CA ASP A 53 20.08 12.89 4.29
C ASP A 53 21.21 13.05 3.26
N SER A 54 21.79 11.93 2.80
CA SER A 54 22.92 11.90 1.86
C SER A 54 22.46 12.06 0.39
N LEU A 55 23.38 11.80 -0.55
CA LEU A 55 23.14 11.92 -2.00
C LEU A 55 21.85 11.22 -2.43
N ARG A 56 21.16 11.80 -3.42
CA ARG A 56 19.88 11.29 -3.96
C ARG A 56 19.91 9.79 -4.29
N LEU A 57 21.04 9.26 -4.75
CA LEU A 57 21.20 7.82 -5.02
C LEU A 57 20.92 6.95 -3.78
N TYR A 58 21.38 7.35 -2.60
CA TYR A 58 21.12 6.59 -1.36
C TYR A 58 19.66 6.67 -0.96
N GLN A 59 19.00 7.81 -1.19
CA GLN A 59 17.57 7.97 -0.95
C GLN A 59 16.74 7.04 -1.84
N TYR A 60 17.05 6.98 -3.13
CA TYR A 60 16.38 6.05 -4.05
C TYR A 60 16.62 4.59 -3.68
N ARG A 61 17.85 4.22 -3.32
CA ARG A 61 18.16 2.85 -2.86
C ARG A 61 17.41 2.51 -1.57
N TYR A 62 17.26 3.48 -0.66
CA TYR A 62 16.53 3.28 0.58
C TYR A 62 15.03 3.05 0.34
N ILE A 63 14.42 3.82 -0.57
CA ILE A 63 13.02 3.60 -1.01
C ILE A 63 12.86 2.20 -1.60
N LEU A 64 13.73 1.82 -2.53
CA LEU A 64 13.68 0.51 -3.18
C LEU A 64 13.92 -0.65 -2.21
N LEU A 65 14.75 -0.45 -1.18
CA LEU A 65 14.95 -1.44 -0.13
C LEU A 65 13.68 -1.66 0.68
N TRP A 66 12.99 -0.60 1.08
CA TRP A 66 11.72 -0.70 1.81
C TRP A 66 10.61 -1.31 0.95
N ALA A 67 10.48 -0.87 -0.30
CA ALA A 67 9.52 -1.47 -1.24
C ALA A 67 9.85 -2.95 -1.50
N GLY A 68 11.13 -3.30 -1.65
CA GLY A 68 11.56 -4.69 -1.82
C GLY A 68 11.29 -5.56 -0.59
N LEU A 69 11.44 -5.00 0.63
CA LEU A 69 11.09 -5.69 1.87
C LEU A 69 9.59 -5.99 1.93
N TYR A 70 8.74 -5.00 1.64
CA TYR A 70 7.29 -5.17 1.63
C TYR A 70 6.84 -6.14 0.55
N ALA A 71 7.33 -5.99 -0.68
CA ALA A 71 7.05 -6.93 -1.77
C ALA A 71 7.51 -8.35 -1.41
N SER A 72 8.64 -8.52 -0.74
CA SER A 72 9.09 -9.85 -0.29
C SER A 72 8.16 -10.44 0.77
N LEU A 73 7.78 -9.65 1.78
CA LEU A 73 6.84 -10.08 2.82
C LEU A 73 5.50 -10.49 2.21
N GLU A 74 4.98 -9.68 1.29
CA GLU A 74 3.72 -9.95 0.60
C GLU A 74 3.80 -11.20 -0.29
N PHE A 75 4.95 -11.43 -0.93
CA PHE A 75 5.19 -12.68 -1.67
C PHE A 75 5.09 -13.89 -0.74
N PHE A 76 5.77 -13.86 0.41
CA PHE A 76 5.71 -14.96 1.38
C PHE A 76 4.30 -15.14 1.93
N ASP A 77 3.61 -14.04 2.23
CA ASP A 77 2.26 -14.06 2.76
C ASP A 77 1.28 -14.65 1.75
N HIS A 78 1.34 -14.24 0.48
CA HIS A 78 0.47 -14.76 -0.57
C HIS A 78 0.73 -16.25 -0.88
N TYR A 79 1.99 -16.64 -1.08
CA TYR A 79 2.31 -17.98 -1.59
C TYR A 79 2.46 -19.06 -0.52
N ILE A 80 2.76 -18.70 0.74
CA ILE A 80 3.02 -19.67 1.81
C ILE A 80 1.92 -19.63 2.87
N VAL A 81 1.55 -18.44 3.34
CA VAL A 81 0.61 -18.28 4.46
C VAL A 81 -0.83 -18.27 3.97
N GLY A 82 -1.07 -17.65 2.81
CA GLY A 82 -2.39 -17.36 2.27
C GLY A 82 -3.03 -16.09 2.86
N GLY A 83 -2.26 -15.22 3.53
CA GLY A 83 -2.78 -14.06 4.26
C GLY A 83 -3.29 -12.91 3.38
N ILE A 84 -2.87 -12.84 2.12
CA ILE A 84 -3.34 -11.86 1.13
C ILE A 84 -3.76 -12.55 -0.16
N SER A 85 -4.89 -12.14 -0.71
CA SER A 85 -5.40 -12.58 -2.01
C SER A 85 -5.56 -11.39 -2.96
N TYR A 86 -5.31 -11.64 -4.24
CA TYR A 86 -5.46 -10.64 -5.31
C TYR A 86 -6.69 -10.92 -6.15
N GLU A 87 -7.43 -9.86 -6.47
CA GLU A 87 -8.66 -9.91 -7.25
C GLU A 87 -8.67 -8.81 -8.31
N ASN A 88 -9.65 -8.86 -9.22
CA ASN A 88 -9.90 -7.81 -10.22
C ASN A 88 -8.67 -7.46 -11.07
N GLY A 89 -7.81 -8.46 -11.37
CA GLY A 89 -6.62 -8.28 -12.20
C GLY A 89 -5.41 -7.67 -11.47
N TRP A 90 -5.52 -7.42 -10.15
CA TRP A 90 -4.38 -7.03 -9.34
C TRP A 90 -3.38 -8.20 -9.24
N SER A 91 -2.11 -7.87 -9.00
CA SER A 91 -1.05 -8.86 -8.92
C SER A 91 0.03 -8.40 -7.97
N TRP A 92 0.86 -9.33 -7.52
CA TRP A 92 2.02 -9.04 -6.67
C TRP A 92 2.93 -7.94 -7.25
N LEU A 93 3.12 -7.91 -8.57
CA LEU A 93 3.94 -6.88 -9.21
C LEU A 93 3.28 -5.49 -9.11
N ASN A 94 1.95 -5.43 -9.20
CA ASN A 94 1.20 -4.19 -9.02
C ASN A 94 1.36 -3.68 -7.58
N SER A 95 1.31 -4.57 -6.58
CA SER A 95 1.60 -4.21 -5.19
C SER A 95 3.03 -3.69 -5.01
N GLY A 96 4.03 -4.36 -5.57
CA GLY A 96 5.43 -3.91 -5.46
C GLY A 96 5.66 -2.54 -6.10
N ILE A 97 5.02 -2.24 -7.23
CA ILE A 97 5.04 -0.90 -7.85
C ILE A 97 4.34 0.12 -6.95
N PHE A 98 3.19 -0.26 -6.39
CA PHE A 98 2.42 0.58 -5.48
C PHE A 98 3.22 0.92 -4.21
N ASP A 99 3.98 -0.01 -3.65
CA ASP A 99 4.85 0.23 -2.49
C ASP A 99 5.92 1.29 -2.79
N VAL A 100 6.58 1.21 -3.96
CA VAL A 100 7.54 2.24 -4.37
C VAL A 100 6.89 3.62 -4.39
N VAL A 101 5.67 3.72 -4.91
CA VAL A 101 4.89 4.96 -4.96
C VAL A 101 4.52 5.43 -3.56
N ILE A 102 4.08 4.54 -2.66
CA ILE A 102 3.71 4.87 -1.29
C ILE A 102 4.92 5.36 -0.48
N PHE A 103 6.04 4.65 -0.48
CA PHE A 103 7.25 5.09 0.22
C PHE A 103 7.78 6.44 -0.31
N SER A 104 7.72 6.64 -1.62
CA SER A 104 8.06 7.93 -2.24
C SER A 104 7.11 9.04 -1.79
N THR A 105 5.81 8.74 -1.75
CA THR A 105 4.76 9.68 -1.34
C THR A 105 4.84 10.02 0.15
N ILE A 106 5.17 9.06 1.02
CA ILE A 106 5.39 9.31 2.45
C ILE A 106 6.54 10.30 2.65
N ARG A 107 7.66 10.12 1.93
CA ARG A 107 8.78 11.08 1.99
C ARG A 107 8.36 12.44 1.44
N LEU A 108 7.65 12.48 0.33
CA LEU A 108 7.13 13.73 -0.24
C LEU A 108 6.17 14.43 0.72
N HIS A 109 5.30 13.70 1.40
CA HIS A 109 4.34 14.24 2.35
C HIS A 109 5.07 14.89 3.53
N TYR A 110 6.12 14.24 4.04
CA TYR A 110 6.93 14.80 5.12
C TYR A 110 7.55 16.16 4.74
N LEU A 111 8.03 16.31 3.50
CA LEU A 111 8.66 17.54 3.03
C LEU A 111 7.66 18.60 2.53
N ARG A 112 6.61 18.17 1.83
CA ARG A 112 5.65 19.00 1.09
C ARG A 112 4.27 18.34 1.05
N PRO A 113 3.46 18.46 2.12
CA PRO A 113 2.17 17.78 2.25
C PRO A 113 1.23 17.98 1.06
N VAL A 114 1.08 19.22 0.58
CA VAL A 114 0.15 19.55 -0.52
C VAL A 114 0.51 18.80 -1.80
N TRP A 115 1.80 18.69 -2.13
CA TRP A 115 2.25 17.96 -3.31
C TRP A 115 2.02 16.45 -3.17
N ALA A 116 2.16 15.90 -1.97
CA ALA A 116 1.84 14.49 -1.73
C ALA A 116 0.36 14.19 -1.94
N TRP A 117 -0.55 15.10 -1.53
CA TRP A 117 -1.97 14.94 -1.81
C TRP A 117 -2.29 14.90 -3.31
N ILE A 118 -1.64 15.78 -4.10
CA ILE A 118 -1.78 15.78 -5.56
C ILE A 118 -1.29 14.45 -6.14
N VAL A 119 -0.11 14.00 -5.74
CA VAL A 119 0.45 12.72 -6.21
C VAL A 119 -0.47 11.55 -5.83
N SER A 120 -0.95 11.48 -4.59
CA SER A 120 -1.90 10.46 -4.15
C SER A 120 -3.19 10.46 -4.98
N PHE A 121 -3.73 11.64 -5.29
CA PHE A 121 -4.94 11.76 -6.11
C PHE A 121 -4.69 11.28 -7.56
N VAL A 122 -3.55 11.63 -8.15
CA VAL A 122 -3.16 11.18 -9.49
C VAL A 122 -3.00 9.66 -9.51
N VAL A 123 -2.31 9.08 -8.52
CA VAL A 123 -2.11 7.63 -8.41
C VAL A 123 -3.44 6.91 -8.25
N LEU A 124 -4.32 7.40 -7.36
CA LEU A 124 -5.67 6.87 -7.19
C LEU A 124 -6.44 6.87 -8.51
N THR A 125 -6.40 7.98 -9.25
CA THR A 125 -7.06 8.10 -10.55
C THR A 125 -6.52 7.07 -11.54
N ILE A 126 -5.19 6.91 -11.64
CA ILE A 126 -4.55 5.92 -12.52
C ILE A 126 -5.04 4.50 -12.19
N ILE A 127 -5.06 4.14 -10.91
CA ILE A 127 -5.53 2.82 -10.47
C ILE A 127 -7.00 2.61 -10.86
N LEU A 128 -7.88 3.57 -10.54
CA LEU A 128 -9.32 3.45 -10.84
C LEU A 128 -9.59 3.28 -12.34
N PHE A 129 -8.83 3.96 -13.21
CA PHE A 129 -8.96 3.79 -14.65
C PHE A 129 -8.33 2.50 -15.18
N SER A 130 -7.20 2.06 -14.59
CA SER A 130 -6.49 0.87 -15.08
C SER A 130 -7.23 -0.43 -14.75
N PHE A 131 -8.04 -0.42 -13.70
CA PHE A 131 -8.80 -1.57 -13.20
C PHE A 131 -10.32 -1.41 -13.39
N ASP A 132 -10.74 -0.52 -14.30
CA ASP A 132 -12.15 -0.33 -14.74
C ASP A 132 -13.18 -0.05 -13.62
N PHE A 133 -12.73 0.40 -12.45
CA PHE A 133 -13.58 0.68 -11.29
C PHE A 133 -14.68 1.70 -11.58
N LEU A 134 -14.37 2.70 -12.40
CA LEU A 134 -15.27 3.78 -12.78
C LEU A 134 -16.44 3.33 -13.67
N LEU A 135 -16.34 2.16 -14.32
CA LEU A 135 -17.36 1.64 -15.24
C LEU A 135 -18.21 0.52 -14.60
N GLY A 136 -17.72 -0.12 -13.54
CA GLY A 136 -18.39 -1.23 -12.85
C GLY A 136 -19.46 -0.81 -11.83
N GLU A 137 -19.25 0.30 -11.10
CA GLU A 137 -20.16 0.73 -10.02
C GLU A 137 -21.40 1.52 -10.47
N PHE A 138 -21.47 1.90 -11.76
CA PHE A 138 -22.64 2.60 -12.35
C PHE A 138 -23.55 1.67 -13.18
N LYS A 139 -23.53 0.36 -12.92
CA LYS A 139 -24.48 -0.61 -13.48
C LYS A 139 -25.16 -1.43 -12.41
#